data_AF-A0A3D1AZ91-F1
#
_entry.id   AF-A0A3D1AZ91-F1
#
_cell.length_a   1.000
_cell.length_b   1.000
_cell.length_c   1.000
_cell.angle_alpha   90.00
_cell.angle_beta   90.00
_cell.angle_gamma   90.00
#
_symmetry.space_group_name_H-M   'P 1'
#
loop_
_entity.id
_entity.type
_entity.pdbx_description
1 polymer ?
#
loop_
_entity_poly.entity_id
_entity_poly.type
_entity_poly.pdbx_seq_one_letter_code
_entity_poly.pdbx_strand_id
1 'polypeptide(L)'
;MATFFTKLGVPVHATQSRFLSWEDFRTHNLILLGHDEANRWLDPILSKLPIRLAVTEGDHPRRIVNMNPEKGQASEYRLSYTASKDQPSQDYGLVSMIGGTDGRHQLLLINGLNTEGTEAAMEYLTDPASLQNVFSSLRRTAPKHTGRWQFQLVLRTEVRDKVPTRADLIVVKVL
;
A
#
# COMPACT_ATOMS: atom_id res chain seq x y z
N MET A 1 -11.22 3.27 -8.70
CA MET A 1 -11.71 2.96 -7.33
C MET A 1 -13.15 3.40 -7.03
N ALA A 2 -13.59 4.64 -7.32
CA ALA A 2 -14.98 5.06 -7.02
C ALA A 2 -16.04 4.14 -7.66
N THR A 3 -15.88 3.82 -8.95
CA THR A 3 -16.75 2.88 -9.68
C THR A 3 -16.81 1.49 -9.05
N PHE A 4 -15.72 1.02 -8.43
CA PHE A 4 -15.69 -0.27 -7.74
C PHE A 4 -16.65 -0.26 -6.54
N PHE A 5 -16.59 0.77 -5.69
CA PHE A 5 -17.51 0.92 -4.56
C PHE A 5 -18.96 1.16 -5.00
N THR A 6 -19.18 1.95 -6.06
CA THR A 6 -20.51 2.14 -6.63
C THR A 6 -21.12 0.83 -7.11
N LYS A 7 -20.34 -0.02 -7.81
CA LYS A 7 -20.80 -1.36 -8.23
C LYS A 7 -21.15 -2.27 -7.05
N LEU A 8 -20.48 -2.09 -5.91
CA LEU A 8 -20.76 -2.83 -4.68
C LEU A 8 -21.92 -2.23 -3.86
N GLY A 9 -22.50 -1.10 -4.28
CA GLY A 9 -23.55 -0.42 -3.53
C GLY A 9 -23.08 0.19 -2.21
N VAL A 10 -21.77 0.40 -2.04
CA VAL A 10 -21.19 0.97 -0.83
C VAL A 10 -21.04 2.49 -1.01
N PRO A 11 -21.65 3.33 -0.14
CA PRO A 11 -21.48 4.77 -0.23
C PRO A 11 -20.03 5.17 0.05
N VAL A 12 -19.48 6.05 -0.79
CA VAL A 12 -18.12 6.58 -0.66
C VAL A 12 -18.16 8.10 -0.85
N HIS A 13 -17.45 8.81 0.01
CA HIS A 13 -17.19 10.24 -0.13
C HIS A 13 -15.71 10.46 -0.47
N ALA A 14 -15.43 11.19 -1.55
CA ALA A 14 -14.07 11.53 -1.95
C ALA A 14 -13.73 12.94 -1.47
N THR A 15 -12.58 13.09 -0.82
CA THR A 15 -12.01 14.39 -0.43
C THR A 15 -10.50 14.37 -0.61
N GLN A 16 -9.86 15.54 -0.48
CA GLN A 16 -8.41 15.63 -0.50
C GLN A 16 -7.84 15.22 0.85
N SER A 17 -6.73 14.47 0.82
CA SER A 17 -6.08 13.92 2.01
C SER A 17 -5.72 14.98 3.05
N ARG A 18 -5.33 16.19 2.62
CA ARG A 18 -5.02 17.34 3.49
C ARG A 18 -6.18 17.86 4.34
N PHE A 19 -7.41 17.45 4.04
CA PHE A 19 -8.60 17.79 4.84
C PHE A 19 -8.96 16.70 5.84
N LEU A 20 -8.25 15.58 5.84
CA LEU A 20 -8.46 14.48 6.76
C LEU A 20 -7.54 14.61 7.98
N SER A 21 -8.03 14.09 9.09
CA SER A 21 -7.39 14.17 10.40
C SER A 21 -7.58 12.90 11.21
N TRP A 22 -6.98 12.90 12.40
CA TRP A 22 -7.21 11.86 13.40
C TRP A 22 -8.67 11.70 13.80
N GLU A 23 -9.45 12.78 13.80
CA GLU A 23 -10.87 12.74 14.17
C GLU A 23 -11.69 11.99 13.12
N ASP A 24 -11.39 12.21 11.83
CA ASP A 24 -12.00 11.47 10.72
C ASP A 24 -11.71 9.97 10.84
N PHE A 25 -10.46 9.61 11.13
CA PHE A 25 -10.07 8.21 11.28
C PHE A 25 -10.74 7.53 12.49
N ARG A 26 -11.06 8.29 13.55
CA ARG A 26 -11.78 7.76 14.73
C ARG A 26 -13.26 7.49 14.47
N THR A 27 -13.82 8.07 13.41
CA THR A 27 -15.26 8.07 13.16
C THR A 27 -15.63 7.38 11.84
N HIS A 28 -14.65 7.16 10.95
CA HIS A 28 -14.86 6.61 9.62
C HIS A 28 -13.76 5.61 9.24
N ASN A 29 -14.12 4.63 8.40
CA ASN A 29 -13.11 3.87 7.66
C ASN A 29 -12.54 4.78 6.57
N LEU A 30 -11.23 4.80 6.43
CA LEU A 30 -10.54 5.66 5.47
C LEU A 30 -9.78 4.82 4.43
N ILE A 31 -9.78 5.31 3.19
CA ILE A 31 -8.87 4.84 2.14
C ILE A 31 -8.06 6.04 1.69
N LEU A 32 -6.75 5.97 1.88
CA LEU A 32 -5.82 7.01 1.44
C LEU A 32 -5.02 6.52 0.25
N LEU A 33 -5.01 7.33 -0.80
CA LEU A 33 -4.28 7.07 -2.03
C LEU A 33 -3.15 8.09 -2.16
N GLY A 34 -1.94 7.60 -2.39
CA GLY A 34 -0.78 8.44 -2.59
C GLY A 34 -0.08 8.86 -1.30
N HIS A 35 1.09 9.47 -1.47
CA HIS A 35 2.14 9.56 -0.45
C HIS A 35 1.71 10.24 0.86
N ASP A 36 2.41 9.85 1.91
CA ASP A 36 2.25 10.34 3.29
C ASP A 36 2.75 11.77 3.51
N GLU A 37 3.46 12.38 2.55
CA GLU A 37 3.90 13.78 2.64
C GLU A 37 2.74 14.74 2.96
N ALA A 38 1.54 14.46 2.44
CA ALA A 38 0.30 15.21 2.72
C ALA A 38 -0.48 14.68 3.93
N ASN A 39 -0.03 13.59 4.56
CA ASN A 39 -0.68 12.84 5.63
C ASN A 39 0.21 12.67 6.87
N ARG A 40 1.12 13.62 7.16
CA ARG A 40 2.06 13.54 8.31
C ARG A 40 1.40 13.30 9.66
N TRP A 41 0.10 13.58 9.79
CA TRP A 41 -0.66 13.22 10.97
C TRP A 41 -0.62 11.71 11.26
N LEU A 42 -0.36 10.85 10.26
CA LEU A 42 -0.19 9.41 10.39
C LEU A 42 1.21 8.94 10.80
N ASP A 43 2.23 9.81 10.78
CA ASP A 43 3.61 9.45 11.10
C ASP A 43 3.76 8.69 12.43
N PRO A 44 3.02 9.03 13.52
CA PRO A 44 3.09 8.28 14.79
C PRO A 44 2.65 6.81 14.68
N ILE A 45 1.84 6.45 13.68
CA ILE A 45 1.47 5.06 13.38
C ILE A 45 2.44 4.46 12.38
N LEU A 46 2.67 5.14 11.25
CA LEU A 46 3.46 4.60 10.13
C LEU A 46 4.90 4.31 10.55
N SER A 47 5.49 5.14 11.42
CA SER A 47 6.82 4.94 11.99
C SER A 47 6.96 3.69 12.86
N LYS A 48 5.85 3.03 13.24
CA LYS A 48 5.86 1.80 14.03
C LYS A 48 5.63 0.55 13.18
N LEU A 49 5.19 0.71 11.93
CA LEU A 49 4.93 -0.41 11.05
C LEU A 49 6.24 -1.12 10.63
N PRO A 50 6.22 -2.44 10.38
CA PRO A 50 7.41 -3.19 10.00
C PRO A 50 7.90 -2.88 8.59
N ILE A 51 7.02 -2.43 7.69
CA ILE A 51 7.38 -2.03 6.32
C ILE A 51 7.02 -0.56 6.14
N ARG A 52 7.95 0.25 5.62
CA ARG A 52 7.81 1.71 5.58
C ARG A 52 8.22 2.28 4.24
N LEU A 53 7.64 3.42 3.87
CA LEU A 53 8.24 4.28 2.86
C LEU A 53 9.37 5.05 3.52
N ALA A 54 10.56 5.00 2.92
CA ALA A 54 11.66 5.85 3.35
C ALA A 54 11.66 7.13 2.52
N VAL A 55 11.85 8.24 3.21
CA VAL A 55 11.99 9.58 2.62
C VAL A 55 13.22 9.62 1.72
N THR A 56 13.15 10.42 0.66
CA THR A 56 14.31 10.75 -0.16
C THR A 56 15.31 11.52 0.69
N GLU A 57 16.49 10.95 0.94
CA GLU A 57 17.57 11.58 1.71
C GLU A 57 18.85 11.65 0.86
N GLY A 58 19.24 12.87 0.49
CA GLY A 58 20.38 13.10 -0.40
C GLY A 58 20.20 12.36 -1.73
N ASP A 59 21.15 11.47 -2.04
CA ASP A 59 21.16 10.67 -3.25
C ASP A 59 20.32 9.38 -3.16
N HIS A 60 19.62 9.13 -2.03
CA HIS A 60 18.78 7.94 -1.88
C HIS A 60 17.38 8.22 -2.45
N PRO A 61 17.02 7.63 -3.61
CA PRO A 61 15.67 7.76 -4.14
C PRO A 61 14.66 7.05 -3.22
N ARG A 62 13.39 7.40 -3.41
CA ARG A 62 12.26 6.77 -2.74
C ARG A 62 12.36 5.24 -2.77
N ARG A 63 12.10 4.61 -1.63
CA ARG A 63 12.19 3.16 -1.46
C ARG A 63 11.23 2.67 -0.38
N ILE A 64 10.85 1.40 -0.47
CA ILE A 64 10.16 0.71 0.62
C ILE A 64 11.22 -0.04 1.43
N VAL A 65 11.23 0.14 2.74
CA VAL A 65 12.15 -0.54 3.67
C VAL A 65 11.36 -1.56 4.48
N ASN A 66 11.83 -2.80 4.48
CA ASN A 66 11.35 -3.85 5.37
C ASN A 66 12.30 -3.94 6.56
N MET A 67 11.80 -3.56 7.74
CA MET A 67 12.60 -3.48 8.97
C MET A 67 12.95 -4.86 9.54
N ASN A 68 12.22 -5.91 9.14
CA ASN A 68 12.48 -7.28 9.58
C ASN A 68 12.19 -8.27 8.43
N PRO A 69 13.06 -8.35 7.42
CA PRO A 69 12.84 -9.21 6.27
C PRO A 69 12.92 -10.68 6.64
N GLU A 70 11.90 -11.44 6.22
CA GLU A 70 11.91 -12.90 6.34
C GLU A 70 12.79 -13.53 5.24
N LYS A 71 13.10 -14.82 5.37
CA LYS A 71 13.95 -15.53 4.39
C LYS A 71 13.38 -15.40 2.97
N GLY A 72 14.15 -14.83 2.05
CA GLY A 72 13.76 -14.59 0.66
C GLY A 72 13.15 -13.21 0.39
N GLN A 73 12.91 -12.40 1.42
CA GLN A 73 12.48 -11.01 1.27
C GLN A 73 13.71 -10.08 1.19
N ALA A 74 13.59 -9.01 0.40
CA ALA A 74 14.59 -7.95 0.41
C ALA A 74 14.38 -7.03 1.62
N SER A 75 15.48 -6.47 2.14
CA SER A 75 15.43 -5.40 3.16
C SER A 75 14.94 -4.08 2.58
N GLU A 76 15.11 -3.88 1.26
CA GLU A 76 14.65 -2.69 0.57
C GLU A 76 14.15 -3.01 -0.85
N TYR A 77 13.14 -2.24 -1.29
CA TYR A 77 12.58 -2.28 -2.63
C TYR A 77 12.70 -0.90 -3.25
N ARG A 78 13.42 -0.82 -4.37
CA ARG A 78 13.81 0.43 -5.04
C ARG A 78 13.42 0.36 -6.51
N LEU A 79 13.12 1.53 -7.10
CA LEU A 79 12.92 1.65 -8.54
C LEU A 79 14.09 1.01 -9.30
N SER A 80 13.78 0.23 -10.34
CA SER A 80 14.78 -0.24 -11.30
C SER A 80 14.55 0.49 -12.61
N TYR A 81 15.64 0.94 -13.24
CA TYR A 81 15.61 1.72 -14.47
C TYR A 81 16.15 0.90 -15.63
N THR A 82 15.65 1.19 -16.83
CA THR A 82 16.23 0.65 -18.07
C THR A 82 17.64 1.19 -18.29
N ALA A 83 18.39 0.62 -19.23
CA ALA A 83 19.76 1.04 -19.55
C ALA A 83 19.87 2.52 -19.97
N SER A 84 18.81 3.11 -20.52
CA SER A 84 18.75 4.54 -20.85
C SER A 84 18.50 5.45 -19.63
N LYS A 85 18.17 4.89 -18.45
CA LYS A 85 17.85 5.58 -17.19
C LYS A 85 16.67 6.57 -17.23
N ASP A 86 16.05 6.77 -18.38
CA ASP A 86 14.97 7.76 -18.55
C ASP A 86 13.61 7.28 -18.01
N GLN A 87 13.43 5.97 -17.84
CA GLN A 87 12.17 5.40 -17.35
C GLN A 87 12.42 4.23 -16.38
N PRO A 88 11.66 4.15 -15.27
CA PRO A 88 11.67 2.96 -14.44
C PRO A 88 11.12 1.78 -15.25
N SER A 89 11.85 0.67 -15.30
CA SER A 89 11.35 -0.62 -15.81
C SER A 89 10.50 -1.34 -14.77
N GLN A 90 10.64 -0.95 -13.50
CA GLN A 90 9.98 -1.60 -12.38
C GLN A 90 9.70 -0.59 -11.27
N ASP A 91 8.50 -0.69 -10.71
CA ASP A 91 8.03 0.10 -9.57
C ASP A 91 7.46 -0.84 -8.49
N TYR A 92 7.18 -0.28 -7.32
CA TYR A 92 6.65 -0.98 -6.17
C TYR A 92 5.52 -0.20 -5.50
N GLY A 93 4.53 -0.95 -5.02
CA GLY A 93 3.45 -0.45 -4.18
C GLY A 93 3.55 -0.98 -2.75
N LEU A 94 3.37 -0.11 -1.76
CA LEU A 94 3.13 -0.46 -0.37
C LEU A 94 1.64 -0.26 -0.04
N VAL A 95 0.99 -1.34 0.36
CA VAL A 95 -0.39 -1.31 0.88
C VAL A 95 -0.32 -1.58 2.37
N SER A 96 -0.99 -0.76 3.18
CA SER A 96 -1.08 -0.96 4.63
C SER A 96 -2.54 -0.88 5.07
N MET A 97 -3.07 -1.98 5.60
CA MET A 97 -4.37 -2.03 6.29
C MET A 97 -4.11 -1.99 7.79
N ILE A 98 -4.50 -0.90 8.45
CA ILE A 98 -4.23 -0.67 9.87
C ILE A 98 -5.52 -0.38 10.64
N GLY A 99 -5.57 -0.80 11.90
CA GLY A 99 -6.69 -0.51 12.79
C GLY A 99 -6.64 0.91 13.35
N GLY A 100 -7.81 1.53 13.51
CA GLY A 100 -7.99 2.76 14.29
C GLY A 100 -7.81 2.49 15.78
N THR A 101 -7.59 3.57 16.53
CA THR A 101 -7.40 3.51 17.99
C THR A 101 -8.67 3.09 18.75
N ASP A 102 -9.82 3.10 18.10
CA ASP A 102 -11.11 2.70 18.67
C ASP A 102 -11.44 1.21 18.47
N GLY A 103 -10.61 0.47 17.72
CA GLY A 103 -10.82 -0.94 17.38
C GLY A 103 -12.00 -1.20 16.43
N ARG A 104 -12.64 -0.16 15.89
CA ARG A 104 -13.85 -0.26 15.04
C ARG A 104 -13.67 0.28 13.65
N HIS A 105 -12.70 1.17 13.43
CA HIS A 105 -12.42 1.72 12.11
C HIS A 105 -11.08 1.22 11.58
N GLN A 106 -10.92 1.19 10.26
CA GLN A 106 -9.70 0.80 9.59
C GLN A 106 -9.28 1.84 8.56
N LEU A 107 -7.96 1.99 8.42
CA LEU A 107 -7.33 2.79 7.38
C LEU A 107 -6.65 1.84 6.41
N LEU A 108 -6.99 1.98 5.13
CA LEU A 108 -6.27 1.38 4.03
C LEU A 108 -5.43 2.48 3.35
N LEU A 109 -4.11 2.39 3.48
CA LEU A 109 -3.17 3.27 2.80
C LEU A 109 -2.57 2.55 1.59
N ILE A 110 -2.64 3.18 0.42
CA ILE A 110 -2.15 2.63 -0.86
C ILE A 110 -1.17 3.63 -1.47
N ASN A 111 0.10 3.24 -1.52
CA ASN A 111 1.19 4.08 -2.01
C ASN A 111 2.04 3.35 -3.03
N GLY A 112 2.46 4.02 -4.08
CA GLY A 112 3.60 3.62 -4.91
C GLY A 112 4.85 4.42 -4.59
N LEU A 113 6.02 3.96 -5.04
CA LEU A 113 7.19 4.83 -5.09
C LEU A 113 6.99 5.96 -6.11
N ASN A 114 6.35 5.66 -7.25
CA ASN A 114 5.80 6.63 -8.19
C ASN A 114 4.28 6.43 -8.42
N THR A 115 3.75 7.19 -9.38
CA THR A 115 2.34 7.15 -9.80
C THR A 115 1.96 5.75 -10.29
N GLU A 116 2.81 5.13 -11.11
CA GLU A 116 2.60 3.83 -11.73
C GLU A 116 2.49 2.72 -10.66
N GLY A 117 3.34 2.75 -9.63
CA GLY A 117 3.22 1.85 -8.49
C GLY A 117 1.93 2.04 -7.69
N THR A 118 1.44 3.27 -7.59
CA THR A 118 0.16 3.57 -6.90
C THR A 118 -1.03 3.05 -7.70
N GLU A 119 -1.01 3.27 -9.02
CA GLU A 119 -2.01 2.77 -9.95
C GLU A 119 -2.05 1.24 -9.95
N ALA A 120 -0.90 0.59 -10.11
CA ALA A 120 -0.78 -0.86 -10.07
C ALA A 120 -1.32 -1.45 -8.76
N ALA A 121 -1.04 -0.80 -7.61
CA ALA A 121 -1.56 -1.24 -6.32
C ALA A 121 -3.08 -1.08 -6.21
N MET A 122 -3.63 0.01 -6.74
CA MET A 122 -5.08 0.24 -6.78
C MET A 122 -5.78 -0.82 -7.65
N GLU A 123 -5.25 -1.08 -8.84
CA GLU A 123 -5.78 -2.11 -9.75
C GLU A 123 -5.74 -3.48 -9.10
N TYR A 124 -4.60 -3.86 -8.49
CA TYR A 124 -4.45 -5.13 -7.79
C TYR A 124 -5.47 -5.32 -6.66
N LEU A 125 -5.82 -4.26 -5.95
CA LEU A 125 -6.80 -4.31 -4.85
C LEU A 125 -8.26 -4.21 -5.31
N THR A 126 -8.52 -3.90 -6.57
CA THR A 126 -9.87 -3.81 -7.12
C THR A 126 -10.20 -4.91 -8.12
N ASP A 127 -9.20 -5.70 -8.54
CA ASP A 127 -9.37 -6.94 -9.28
C ASP A 127 -9.76 -8.12 -8.35
N PRO A 128 -10.89 -8.80 -8.59
CA PRO A 128 -11.35 -9.91 -7.75
C PRO A 128 -10.36 -11.09 -7.65
N ALA A 129 -9.65 -11.43 -8.72
CA ALA A 129 -8.71 -12.55 -8.71
C ALA A 129 -7.47 -12.23 -7.86
N SER A 130 -6.96 -11.01 -7.99
CA SER A 130 -5.86 -10.47 -7.19
C SER A 130 -6.22 -10.37 -5.71
N LEU A 131 -7.43 -9.91 -5.38
CA LEU A 131 -7.92 -9.91 -4.00
C LEU A 131 -8.00 -11.32 -3.39
N GLN A 132 -8.44 -12.32 -4.16
CA GLN A 132 -8.43 -13.71 -3.69
C GLN A 132 -7.01 -14.19 -3.36
N ASN A 133 -6.01 -13.79 -4.15
CA ASN A 133 -4.60 -14.09 -3.85
C ASN A 133 -4.12 -13.43 -2.55
N VAL A 134 -4.51 -12.18 -2.30
CA VAL A 134 -4.22 -11.48 -1.02
C VAL A 134 -4.80 -12.26 0.15
N PHE A 135 -6.11 -12.56 0.14
CA PHE A 135 -6.75 -13.26 1.25
C PHE A 135 -6.22 -14.69 1.44
N SER A 136 -5.92 -15.40 0.36
CA SER A 136 -5.31 -16.73 0.42
C SER A 136 -3.92 -16.67 1.07
N SER A 137 -3.13 -15.66 0.72
CA SER A 137 -1.81 -15.46 1.30
C SER A 137 -1.88 -15.06 2.78
N LEU A 138 -2.81 -14.16 3.16
CA LEU A 138 -3.05 -13.80 4.57
C LEU A 138 -3.43 -15.02 5.43
N ARG A 139 -4.35 -15.86 4.94
CA ARG A 139 -4.75 -17.10 5.63
C ARG A 139 -3.62 -18.10 5.74
N ARG A 140 -2.75 -18.21 4.74
CA ARG A 140 -1.56 -19.07 4.79
C ARG A 140 -0.55 -18.55 5.82
N THR A 141 -0.33 -17.24 5.88
CA THR A 141 0.60 -16.61 6.83
C THR A 141 0.09 -16.67 8.28
N ALA A 142 -1.21 -16.50 8.50
CA ALA A 142 -1.82 -16.55 9.83
C ALA A 142 -3.10 -17.42 9.83
N PRO A 143 -2.97 -18.75 9.85
CA PRO A 143 -4.12 -19.68 9.69
C PRO A 143 -5.11 -19.65 10.85
N LYS A 144 -4.67 -19.18 12.03
CA LYS A 144 -5.50 -19.05 13.24
C LYS A 144 -6.05 -17.63 13.45
N HIS A 145 -5.83 -16.72 12.49
CA HIS A 145 -6.28 -15.34 12.64
C HIS A 145 -7.80 -15.24 12.69
N THR A 146 -8.31 -14.49 13.67
CA THR A 146 -9.73 -14.17 13.82
C THR A 146 -9.92 -12.67 13.90
N GLY A 147 -11.04 -12.17 13.37
CA GLY A 147 -11.35 -10.74 13.39
C GLY A 147 -10.90 -10.01 12.13
N ARG A 148 -10.69 -8.69 12.25
CA ARG A 148 -10.37 -7.83 11.12
C ARG A 148 -8.88 -7.91 10.79
N TRP A 149 -8.58 -8.12 9.52
CA TRP A 149 -7.21 -8.20 9.04
C TRP A 149 -6.51 -6.85 9.16
N GLN A 150 -5.34 -6.85 9.79
CA GLN A 150 -4.34 -5.79 9.71
C GLN A 150 -3.10 -6.38 9.06
N PHE A 151 -2.58 -5.70 8.04
CA PHE A 151 -1.51 -6.26 7.22
C PHE A 151 -0.79 -5.19 6.42
N GLN A 152 0.39 -5.56 5.93
CA GLN A 152 1.10 -4.84 4.89
C GLN A 152 1.41 -5.75 3.70
N LEU A 153 1.29 -5.20 2.50
CA LEU A 153 1.66 -5.86 1.25
C LEU A 153 2.72 -5.04 0.54
N VAL A 154 3.71 -5.72 -0.04
CA VAL A 154 4.54 -5.11 -1.08
C VAL A 154 4.16 -5.74 -2.40
N LEU A 155 3.81 -4.88 -3.36
CA LEU A 155 3.50 -5.24 -4.73
C LEU A 155 4.66 -4.80 -5.61
N ARG A 156 5.07 -5.64 -6.56
CA ARG A 156 6.01 -5.29 -7.62
C ARG A 156 5.23 -5.12 -8.91
N THR A 157 5.50 -4.07 -9.68
CA THR A 157 4.93 -3.91 -11.02
C THR A 157 6.02 -3.68 -12.07
N GLU A 158 5.85 -4.28 -13.24
CA GLU A 158 6.61 -3.91 -14.44
C GLU A 158 5.99 -2.66 -15.06
N VAL A 159 6.84 -1.70 -15.43
CA VAL A 159 6.43 -0.45 -16.07
C VAL A 159 6.96 -0.43 -17.50
N ARG A 160 6.07 -0.18 -18.46
CA ARG A 160 6.40 -0.01 -19.87
C ARG A 160 5.73 1.26 -20.38
N ASP A 161 6.51 2.16 -20.97
CA ASP A 161 6.01 3.45 -21.47
C ASP A 161 5.18 4.23 -20.44
N LYS A 162 5.60 4.19 -19.16
CA LYS A 162 4.91 4.78 -17.99
C LYS A 162 3.54 4.19 -17.67
N VAL A 163 3.24 2.99 -18.17
CA VAL A 163 2.03 2.25 -17.84
C VAL A 163 2.40 1.02 -17.02
N PRO A 164 1.79 0.81 -15.84
CA PRO A 164 1.95 -0.43 -15.12
C PRO A 164 1.29 -1.57 -15.91
N THR A 165 1.95 -2.72 -16.00
CA THR A 165 1.47 -3.83 -16.81
C THR A 165 0.92 -4.97 -15.96
N ARG A 166 1.77 -5.57 -15.13
CA ARG A 166 1.41 -6.66 -14.22
C ARG A 166 1.99 -6.38 -12.85
N ALA A 167 1.12 -6.43 -11.84
CA ALA A 167 1.52 -6.41 -10.45
C ALA A 167 1.59 -7.84 -9.86
N ASP A 168 2.67 -8.14 -9.14
CA ASP A 168 2.85 -9.36 -8.36
C ASP A 168 2.89 -9.03 -6.87
N LEU A 169 2.20 -9.85 -6.06
CA LEU A 169 2.30 -9.80 -4.61
C LEU A 169 3.60 -10.49 -4.15
N ILE A 170 4.55 -9.70 -3.65
CA ILE A 170 5.89 -10.21 -3.27
C ILE A 170 6.10 -10.32 -1.76
N VAL A 171 5.38 -9.53 -0.97
CA VAL A 171 5.44 -9.59 0.51
C VAL A 171 4.03 -9.53 1.06
N VAL A 172 3.76 -10.37 2.06
CA VAL A 172 2.58 -10.31 2.92
C VAL A 172 3.04 -10.35 4.36
N LYS A 173 2.72 -9.30 5.11
CA LYS A 173 3.00 -9.21 6.55
C LYS A 173 1.68 -9.02 7.28
N VAL A 174 1.33 -9.95 8.18
CA VAL A 174 0.21 -9.76 9.12
C VAL A 174 0.73 -8.96 10.32
N LEU A 175 -0.05 -7.98 10.78
CA LEU A 175 0.29 -7.08 11.89
C LEU A 175 -0.26 -7.59 13.23
#